data_AF-A0A927S9G9-F1
#
_entry.id   AF-A0A927S9G9-F1
#
_cell.length_a   1.000
_cell.length_b   1.000
_cell.length_c   1.000
_cell.angle_alpha   90.00
_cell.angle_beta   90.00
_cell.angle_gamma   90.00
#
_symmetry.space_group_name_H-M   'P 1'
#
loop_
_entity.id
_entity.type
_entity.pdbx_description
1 polymer ?
#
loop_
_entity_poly.entity_id
_entity_poly.type
_entity_poly.pdbx_seq_one_letter_code
_entity_poly.pdbx_strand_id
1 'polypeptide(L)'
;MKRLVAFMTAFLTIFGLVFHAFCEEEPKAREVLYFYENYCESCSPEEDFKEYFRSLTGISIDECEYLAYNTVRSSGQKALKDACERYGLEKKRMPMVIVDGKAYYGAGEMENVLTADALLWGESTDSVIVLLTVPFCESCVRAVKELEKLPETVMLKRGNIEIESCVIVEKMDISKNSGLAAQLFDTYSVPEEERIAPCAFYADRYLSGADAIEERLLSEVLLGWAAGGVDILTSETENQE
;
A
#
# COMPACT_ATOMS: atom_id res chain seq x y z
N MET A 1 37.91 -68.89 -18.09
CA MET A 1 37.15 -69.90 -17.32
C MET A 1 37.20 -69.54 -15.84
N LYS A 2 36.11 -68.97 -15.30
CA LYS A 2 35.47 -69.24 -14.00
C LYS A 2 34.47 -68.12 -13.74
N ARG A 3 33.19 -68.51 -13.71
CA ARG A 3 32.01 -67.72 -13.34
C ARG A 3 31.77 -67.87 -11.82
N LEU A 4 30.85 -67.03 -11.32
CA LEU A 4 30.10 -67.08 -10.04
C LEU A 4 30.85 -66.47 -8.83
N VAL A 5 30.31 -65.55 -8.01
CA VAL A 5 28.99 -65.53 -7.32
C VAL A 5 28.55 -64.11 -6.86
N ALA A 6 27.22 -63.84 -6.90
CA ALA A 6 26.31 -62.94 -6.12
C ALA A 6 26.58 -61.42 -5.95
N PHE A 7 25.64 -60.48 -6.26
CA PHE A 7 24.29 -60.14 -5.75
C PHE A 7 24.27 -59.18 -4.53
N MET A 8 23.44 -58.11 -4.62
CA MET A 8 23.06 -57.09 -3.62
C MET A 8 24.17 -56.09 -3.23
N THR A 9 24.01 -54.78 -3.36
CA THR A 9 22.86 -53.93 -3.02
C THR A 9 22.76 -52.70 -3.94
N ALA A 10 21.55 -52.47 -4.45
CA ALA A 10 21.13 -51.19 -4.99
C ALA A 10 20.92 -50.20 -3.83
N PHE A 11 21.54 -49.02 -3.90
CA PHE A 11 21.07 -47.75 -3.33
C PHE A 11 22.15 -46.70 -3.60
N LEU A 12 22.04 -45.95 -4.70
CA LEU A 12 22.45 -44.55 -4.68
C LEU A 12 21.44 -43.79 -5.50
N THR A 13 20.46 -43.33 -4.74
CA THR A 13 19.39 -42.42 -5.09
C THR A 13 19.83 -41.36 -6.08
N ILE A 14 19.08 -41.31 -7.18
CA ILE A 14 18.84 -40.15 -8.02
C ILE A 14 18.49 -38.98 -7.10
N PHE A 15 19.48 -38.18 -6.72
CA PHE A 15 19.24 -36.87 -6.12
C PHE A 15 18.94 -35.94 -7.29
N GLY A 16 17.71 -36.05 -7.78
CA GLY A 16 17.13 -35.07 -8.67
C GLY A 16 17.12 -33.76 -7.91
N LEU A 17 18.09 -32.90 -8.21
CA LEU A 17 18.03 -31.48 -7.95
C LEU A 17 16.88 -30.93 -8.78
N VAL A 18 15.66 -31.16 -8.29
CA VAL A 18 14.53 -30.27 -8.51
C VAL A 18 14.89 -29.02 -7.70
N PHE A 19 15.78 -28.19 -8.25
CA PHE A 19 15.73 -26.76 -8.00
C PHE A 19 14.41 -26.31 -8.63
N HIS A 20 13.31 -26.45 -7.87
CA HIS A 20 12.18 -25.56 -8.06
C HIS A 20 12.76 -24.18 -7.76
N ALA A 21 13.13 -23.47 -8.81
CA ALA A 21 13.17 -22.03 -8.76
C ALA A 21 11.75 -21.63 -8.35
N PHE A 22 11.56 -21.32 -7.07
CA PHE A 22 10.52 -20.40 -6.67
C PHE A 22 10.89 -19.09 -7.35
N CYS A 23 10.45 -18.93 -8.60
CA CYS A 23 10.18 -17.60 -9.12
C CYS A 23 8.96 -17.15 -8.34
N GLU A 24 9.17 -16.39 -7.29
CA GLU A 24 8.14 -15.47 -6.81
C GLU A 24 7.80 -14.58 -8.01
N GLU A 25 6.62 -14.77 -8.59
CA GLU A 25 6.08 -13.79 -9.52
C GLU A 25 5.86 -12.53 -8.71
N GLU A 26 6.68 -11.49 -8.94
CA GLU A 26 6.42 -10.18 -8.35
C GLU A 26 4.96 -9.80 -8.64
N PRO A 27 4.21 -9.33 -7.62
CA PRO A 27 2.79 -9.03 -7.80
C PRO A 27 2.65 -8.01 -8.93
N LYS A 28 1.96 -8.42 -10.00
CA LYS A 28 1.76 -7.56 -11.15
C LYS A 28 0.99 -6.30 -10.71
N ALA A 29 1.57 -5.12 -10.97
CA ALA A 29 0.89 -3.85 -10.74
C ALA A 29 -0.51 -3.84 -11.38
N ARG A 30 -1.50 -3.35 -10.64
CA ARG A 30 -2.91 -3.34 -11.09
C ARG A 30 -3.09 -2.38 -12.26
N GLU A 31 -3.85 -2.79 -13.27
CA GLU A 31 -4.22 -1.88 -14.36
C GLU A 31 -5.42 -1.04 -13.93
N VAL A 32 -5.26 0.29 -13.90
CA VAL A 32 -6.33 1.23 -13.53
C VAL A 32 -6.61 2.20 -14.67
N LEU A 33 -7.78 2.07 -15.29
CA LEU A 33 -8.23 2.96 -16.35
C LEU A 33 -9.36 3.86 -15.84
N TYR A 34 -9.12 5.16 -15.77
CA TYR A 34 -10.11 6.15 -15.33
C TYR A 34 -10.68 6.93 -16.51
N PHE A 35 -11.99 6.87 -16.68
CA PHE A 35 -12.72 7.58 -17.72
C PHE A 35 -13.65 8.61 -17.09
N TYR A 36 -13.53 9.86 -17.52
CA TYR A 36 -14.26 10.98 -16.94
C TYR A 36 -14.72 11.97 -18.01
N GLU A 37 -15.68 12.82 -17.65
CA GLU A 37 -16.11 13.93 -18.48
C GLU A 37 -15.68 15.23 -17.81
N ASN A 38 -14.86 16.01 -18.49
CA ASN A 38 -14.48 17.34 -18.00
C ASN A 38 -14.50 18.36 -19.14
N TYR A 39 -15.20 19.46 -18.91
CA TYR A 39 -15.30 20.61 -19.80
C TYR A 39 -14.54 21.84 -19.25
N CYS A 40 -14.03 21.75 -18.02
CA CYS A 40 -13.36 22.82 -17.30
C CYS A 40 -11.84 22.74 -17.53
N GLU A 41 -11.24 23.85 -17.97
CA GLU A 41 -9.79 23.94 -18.23
C GLU A 41 -8.95 23.98 -16.95
N SER A 42 -9.50 24.55 -15.87
CA SER A 42 -8.78 24.70 -14.59
C SER A 42 -8.94 23.53 -13.64
N CYS A 43 -9.87 22.62 -13.93
CA CYS A 43 -10.15 21.48 -13.08
C CYS A 43 -9.15 20.35 -13.39
N SER A 44 -8.70 19.65 -12.35
CA SER A 44 -7.74 18.55 -12.46
C SER A 44 -8.35 17.21 -12.00
N PRO A 45 -9.36 16.66 -12.70
CA PRO A 45 -10.01 15.41 -12.28
C PRO A 45 -9.07 14.22 -12.10
N GLU A 46 -7.91 14.25 -12.77
CA GLU A 46 -6.90 13.20 -12.69
C GLU A 46 -6.24 13.18 -11.33
N GLU A 47 -5.87 14.35 -10.79
CA GLU A 47 -5.27 14.50 -9.46
C GLU A 47 -6.33 14.23 -8.37
N ASP A 48 -7.53 14.80 -8.52
CA ASP A 48 -8.66 14.56 -7.60
C ASP A 48 -8.98 13.05 -7.50
N PHE A 49 -8.86 12.33 -8.63
CA PHE A 49 -9.10 10.90 -8.67
C PHE A 49 -8.00 10.09 -7.98
N LYS A 50 -6.74 10.53 -8.00
CA LYS A 50 -5.65 9.81 -7.30
C LYS A 50 -5.94 9.75 -5.80
N GLU A 51 -6.26 10.90 -5.21
CA GLU A 51 -6.62 11.01 -3.80
C GLU A 51 -7.88 10.22 -3.49
N TYR A 52 -8.89 10.31 -4.36
CA TYR A 52 -10.14 9.57 -4.20
C TYR A 52 -9.92 8.05 -4.25
N PHE A 53 -9.21 7.55 -5.25
CA PHE A 53 -8.89 6.12 -5.40
C PHE A 53 -8.16 5.59 -4.17
N ARG A 54 -7.16 6.34 -3.68
CA ARG A 54 -6.45 5.98 -2.46
C ARG A 54 -7.35 5.97 -1.23
N SER A 55 -8.25 6.93 -1.09
CA SER A 55 -9.21 6.96 0.02
C SER A 55 -10.17 5.75 0.02
N LEU A 56 -10.45 5.17 -1.15
CA LEU A 56 -11.32 4.01 -1.30
C LEU A 56 -10.56 2.69 -1.12
N THR A 57 -9.33 2.61 -1.62
CA THR A 57 -8.59 1.34 -1.74
C THR A 57 -7.46 1.18 -0.73
N GLY A 58 -6.93 2.28 -0.21
CA GLY A 58 -5.68 2.33 0.57
C GLY A 58 -4.42 2.45 -0.30
N ILE A 59 -4.51 2.13 -1.58
CA ILE A 59 -3.37 2.00 -2.50
C ILE A 59 -3.03 3.32 -3.16
N SER A 60 -1.74 3.63 -3.26
CA SER A 60 -1.29 4.75 -4.08
C SER A 60 -1.49 4.44 -5.55
N ILE A 61 -2.11 5.35 -6.29
CA ILE A 61 -2.32 5.14 -7.73
C ILE A 61 -0.99 5.05 -8.51
N ASP A 62 0.10 5.60 -7.95
CA ASP A 62 1.43 5.57 -8.56
C ASP A 62 2.08 4.18 -8.52
N GLU A 63 1.54 3.27 -7.69
CA GLU A 63 1.89 1.84 -7.67
C GLU A 63 1.11 1.03 -8.72
N CYS A 64 0.14 1.67 -9.38
CA CYS A 64 -0.70 1.05 -10.42
C CYS A 64 -0.22 1.42 -11.84
N GLU A 65 -0.55 0.58 -12.82
CA GLU A 65 -0.53 0.98 -14.23
C GLU A 65 -1.73 1.88 -14.53
N TYR A 66 -1.59 3.18 -14.22
CA TYR A 66 -2.68 4.17 -14.29
C TYR A 66 -2.74 4.94 -15.61
N LEU A 67 -3.94 4.98 -16.22
CA LEU A 67 -4.24 5.82 -17.38
C LEU A 67 -5.59 6.52 -17.21
N ALA A 68 -5.63 7.83 -17.48
CA ALA A 68 -6.84 8.63 -17.39
C ALA A 68 -7.25 9.22 -18.74
N TYR A 69 -8.55 9.23 -19.01
CA TYR A 69 -9.11 9.65 -20.30
C TYR A 69 -10.34 10.53 -20.14
N ASN A 70 -10.24 11.77 -20.61
CA ASN A 70 -11.39 12.65 -20.78
C ASN A 70 -12.21 12.25 -22.02
N THR A 71 -13.40 11.69 -21.83
CA THR A 71 -14.28 11.14 -22.87
C THR A 71 -15.04 12.21 -23.65
N VAL A 72 -14.92 13.49 -23.28
CA VAL A 72 -15.37 14.62 -24.12
C VAL A 72 -14.49 14.73 -25.37
N ARG A 73 -13.23 14.29 -25.30
CA ARG A 73 -12.26 14.34 -26.41
C ARG A 73 -12.32 13.07 -27.25
N SER A 74 -12.05 13.19 -28.55
CA SER A 74 -12.06 12.06 -29.49
C SER A 74 -11.07 10.94 -29.10
N SER A 75 -9.90 11.31 -28.54
CA SER A 75 -8.93 10.34 -28.02
C SER A 75 -9.50 9.53 -26.85
N GLY A 76 -10.17 10.18 -25.90
CA GLY A 76 -10.80 9.50 -24.77
C GLY A 76 -11.99 8.65 -25.18
N GLN A 77 -12.79 9.10 -26.16
CA GLN A 77 -13.88 8.27 -26.74
C GLN A 77 -13.35 7.00 -27.39
N LYS A 78 -12.24 7.12 -28.13
CA LYS A 78 -11.57 5.96 -28.72
C LYS A 78 -11.05 5.01 -27.63
N ALA A 79 -10.32 5.53 -26.64
CA ALA A 79 -9.82 4.71 -25.53
C ALA A 79 -10.95 3.99 -24.78
N LEU A 80 -12.07 4.67 -24.52
CA LEU A 80 -13.25 4.08 -23.90
C LEU A 80 -13.83 2.95 -24.77
N LYS A 81 -13.94 3.16 -26.08
CA LYS A 81 -14.43 2.14 -27.01
C LYS A 81 -13.51 0.92 -27.00
N ASP A 82 -12.21 1.13 -27.15
CA ASP A 82 -11.19 0.07 -27.18
C ASP A 82 -11.20 -0.72 -25.86
N ALA A 83 -11.33 -0.05 -24.71
CA ALA A 83 -11.43 -0.69 -23.39
C ALA A 83 -12.74 -1.50 -23.25
N CYS A 84 -13.88 -0.96 -23.67
CA CYS A 84 -15.15 -1.70 -23.63
C CYS A 84 -15.12 -2.94 -24.53
N GLU A 85 -14.49 -2.87 -25.70
CA GLU A 85 -14.30 -4.02 -26.59
C GLU A 85 -13.36 -5.06 -25.97
N ARG A 86 -12.23 -4.62 -25.39
CA ARG A 86 -11.24 -5.49 -24.73
C ARG A 86 -11.85 -6.26 -23.55
N TYR A 87 -12.72 -5.62 -22.77
CA TYR A 87 -13.27 -6.18 -21.53
C TYR A 87 -14.73 -6.65 -21.63
N GLY A 88 -15.34 -6.56 -22.81
CA GLY A 88 -16.74 -6.98 -23.02
C GLY A 88 -17.76 -6.16 -22.21
N LEU A 89 -17.53 -4.85 -22.06
CA LEU A 89 -18.35 -3.97 -21.24
C LEU A 89 -19.53 -3.38 -22.05
N GLU A 90 -20.75 -3.63 -21.59
CA GLU A 90 -21.97 -3.12 -22.25
C GLU A 90 -22.42 -1.76 -21.70
N LYS A 91 -22.28 -1.54 -20.38
CA LYS A 91 -22.70 -0.31 -19.70
C LYS A 91 -21.60 0.74 -19.78
N LYS A 92 -21.98 2.00 -20.05
CA LYS A 92 -21.08 3.16 -20.06
C LYS A 92 -21.74 4.28 -19.29
N ARG A 93 -21.30 4.51 -18.06
CA ARG A 93 -21.74 5.63 -17.22
C ARG A 93 -20.51 6.26 -16.60
N MET A 94 -20.35 7.57 -16.79
CA MET A 94 -19.24 8.34 -16.25
C MET A 94 -19.56 8.88 -14.84
N PRO A 95 -18.55 9.17 -14.02
CA PRO A 95 -17.18 8.67 -14.18
C PRO A 95 -17.15 7.13 -14.12
N MET A 96 -16.19 6.52 -14.79
CA MET A 96 -16.03 5.06 -14.83
C MET A 96 -14.58 4.72 -14.53
N VAL A 97 -14.34 3.78 -13.63
CA VAL A 97 -13.01 3.21 -13.41
C VAL A 97 -13.05 1.73 -13.79
N ILE A 98 -12.00 1.25 -14.45
CA ILE A 98 -11.76 -0.17 -14.69
C ILE A 98 -10.52 -0.55 -13.89
N VAL A 99 -10.63 -1.56 -13.03
CA VAL A 99 -9.49 -2.16 -12.33
C VAL A 99 -9.40 -3.62 -12.73
N ASP A 100 -8.27 -4.02 -13.33
CA ASP A 100 -8.00 -5.39 -13.80
C ASP A 100 -9.14 -5.96 -14.66
N GLY A 101 -9.73 -5.11 -15.51
CA GLY A 101 -10.84 -5.46 -16.41
C GLY A 101 -12.24 -5.40 -15.79
N LYS A 102 -12.39 -5.21 -14.48
CA LYS A 102 -13.69 -5.01 -13.82
C LYS A 102 -14.05 -3.52 -13.79
N ALA A 103 -15.23 -3.17 -14.30
CA ALA A 103 -15.70 -1.79 -14.37
C ALA A 103 -16.59 -1.40 -13.18
N TYR A 104 -16.40 -0.18 -12.68
CA TYR A 104 -17.17 0.45 -11.62
C TYR A 104 -17.69 1.79 -12.11
N TYR A 105 -18.98 2.02 -11.97
CA TYR A 105 -19.65 3.17 -12.56
C TYR A 105 -20.12 4.18 -11.52
N GLY A 106 -19.69 5.43 -11.66
CA GLY A 106 -20.06 6.54 -10.80
C GLY A 106 -19.56 6.40 -9.36
N ALA A 107 -19.70 7.48 -8.58
CA ALA A 107 -19.26 7.52 -7.18
C ALA A 107 -19.87 6.39 -6.34
N GLY A 108 -21.16 6.10 -6.50
CA GLY A 108 -21.82 5.07 -5.70
C GLY A 108 -21.27 3.65 -5.87
N GLU A 109 -20.90 3.22 -7.08
CA GLU A 109 -20.28 1.89 -7.24
C GLU A 109 -18.81 1.91 -6.81
N MET A 110 -18.11 3.04 -6.96
CA MET A 110 -16.76 3.18 -6.44
C MET A 110 -16.73 3.11 -4.90
N GLU A 111 -17.62 3.84 -4.21
CA GLU A 111 -17.65 3.90 -2.75
C GLU A 111 -18.09 2.60 -2.07
N ASN A 112 -18.80 1.73 -2.78
CA ASN A 112 -19.37 0.50 -2.21
C ASN A 112 -18.75 -0.77 -2.80
N VAL A 113 -18.60 -0.85 -4.12
CA VAL A 113 -18.18 -2.09 -4.79
C VAL A 113 -16.67 -2.10 -4.97
N LEU A 114 -16.08 -1.02 -5.50
CA LEU A 114 -14.62 -0.92 -5.61
C LEU A 114 -13.95 -1.00 -4.24
N THR A 115 -14.48 -0.27 -3.25
CA THR A 115 -14.00 -0.38 -1.86
C THR A 115 -14.05 -1.83 -1.36
N ALA A 116 -15.18 -2.52 -1.51
CA ALA A 116 -15.32 -3.89 -1.01
C ALA A 116 -14.37 -4.85 -1.71
N ASP A 117 -14.21 -4.71 -3.04
CA ASP A 117 -13.25 -5.50 -3.79
C ASP A 117 -11.82 -5.20 -3.35
N ALA A 118 -11.50 -3.93 -3.08
CA ALA A 118 -10.16 -3.51 -2.65
C ALA A 118 -9.72 -4.13 -1.33
N LEU A 119 -10.66 -4.39 -0.42
CA LEU A 119 -10.36 -5.11 0.83
C LEU A 119 -9.96 -6.58 0.59
N LEU A 120 -10.27 -7.14 -0.57
CA LEU A 120 -9.88 -8.50 -0.95
C LEU A 120 -8.55 -8.55 -1.70
N TRP A 121 -7.89 -7.39 -1.90
CA TRP A 121 -6.68 -7.29 -2.71
C TRP A 121 -5.40 -7.66 -1.97
N GLY A 122 -5.47 -7.96 -0.67
CA GLY A 122 -4.34 -8.41 0.14
C GLY A 122 -3.61 -7.30 0.91
N GLU A 123 -3.99 -6.05 0.70
CA GLU A 123 -3.48 -4.91 1.46
C GLU A 123 -3.97 -4.96 2.91
N SER A 124 -3.04 -4.82 3.86
CA SER A 124 -3.44 -4.70 5.26
C SER A 124 -4.23 -3.41 5.48
N THR A 125 -5.30 -3.53 6.24
CA THR A 125 -6.06 -2.37 6.73
C THR A 125 -5.52 -1.83 8.03
N ASP A 126 -4.46 -2.43 8.57
CA ASP A 126 -3.86 -2.02 9.83
C ASP A 126 -3.19 -0.66 9.73
N SER A 127 -3.25 0.06 10.85
CA SER A 127 -2.61 1.36 11.02
C SER A 127 -1.23 1.14 11.63
N VAL A 128 -0.20 1.06 10.79
CA VAL A 128 1.18 0.82 11.24
C VAL A 128 1.90 2.15 11.43
N ILE A 129 2.50 2.33 12.60
CA ILE A 129 3.24 3.53 12.99
C ILE A 129 4.64 3.12 13.39
N VAL A 130 5.64 3.69 12.73
CA VAL A 130 7.06 3.48 13.05
C VAL A 130 7.60 4.72 13.74
N LEU A 131 7.99 4.58 15.01
CA LEU A 131 8.63 5.66 15.76
C LEU A 131 10.14 5.45 15.82
N LEU A 132 10.88 6.34 15.15
CA LEU A 132 12.32 6.47 15.31
C LEU A 132 12.65 7.19 16.62
N THR A 133 13.56 6.60 17.40
CA THR A 133 13.96 7.07 18.74
C THR A 133 15.47 6.96 18.95
N VAL A 134 16.00 7.70 19.91
CA VAL A 134 17.39 7.55 20.36
C VAL A 134 17.43 7.41 21.88
N PRO A 135 18.41 6.68 22.45
CA PRO A 135 18.50 6.47 23.89
C PRO A 135 18.78 7.79 24.62
N PHE A 136 18.33 7.87 25.87
CA PHE A 136 18.52 9.03 26.75
C PHE A 136 17.98 10.36 26.19
N CYS A 137 17.01 10.33 25.29
CA CYS A 137 16.35 11.53 24.75
C CYS A 137 15.01 11.81 25.44
N GLU A 138 14.90 12.98 26.06
CA GLU A 138 13.67 13.43 26.74
C GLU A 138 12.51 13.58 25.75
N SER A 139 12.76 14.15 24.57
CA SER A 139 11.76 14.28 23.50
C SER A 139 11.26 12.91 23.03
N CYS A 140 12.14 11.89 22.96
CA CYS A 140 11.71 10.53 22.61
C CYS A 140 10.81 9.93 23.69
N VAL A 141 11.11 10.16 24.98
CA VAL A 141 10.24 9.72 26.09
C VAL A 141 8.86 10.36 26.00
N ARG A 142 8.80 11.65 25.65
CA ARG A 142 7.55 12.36 25.39
C ARG A 142 6.74 11.72 24.26
N ALA A 143 7.35 11.53 23.09
CA ALA A 143 6.69 10.90 21.95
C ALA A 143 6.19 9.48 22.26
N VAL A 144 6.96 8.67 23.01
CA VAL A 144 6.52 7.32 23.41
C VAL A 144 5.26 7.35 24.29
N LYS A 145 5.10 8.34 25.17
CA LYS A 145 3.87 8.50 25.97
C LYS A 145 2.64 8.81 25.12
N GLU A 146 2.83 9.43 23.95
CA GLU A 146 1.72 9.68 23.03
C GLU A 146 1.25 8.41 22.34
N LEU A 147 2.18 7.49 22.02
CA LEU A 147 1.84 6.19 21.48
C LEU A 147 0.97 5.37 22.45
N GLU A 148 1.19 5.50 23.76
CA GLU A 148 0.38 4.83 24.80
C GLU A 148 -1.07 5.32 24.86
N LYS A 149 -1.39 6.47 24.23
CA LYS A 149 -2.75 7.01 24.15
C LYS A 149 -3.52 6.50 22.94
N LEU A 150 -2.83 5.85 21.99
CA LEU A 150 -3.47 5.31 20.80
C LEU A 150 -4.39 4.14 21.19
N PRO A 151 -5.60 4.06 20.63
CA PRO A 151 -6.45 2.89 20.83
C PRO A 151 -5.82 1.68 20.15
N GLU A 152 -6.14 0.47 20.62
CA GLU A 152 -5.70 -0.78 19.97
C GLU A 152 -6.34 -0.95 18.58
N THR A 153 -7.54 -0.40 18.39
CA THR A 153 -8.31 -0.49 17.15
C THR A 153 -9.00 0.82 16.81
N VAL A 154 -9.08 1.16 15.52
CA VAL A 154 -9.84 2.30 15.00
C VAL A 154 -10.84 1.87 13.94
N MET A 155 -11.99 2.53 13.90
CA MET A 155 -12.98 2.35 12.83
C MET A 155 -12.66 3.28 11.68
N LEU A 156 -12.20 2.71 10.57
CA LEU A 156 -11.95 3.42 9.33
C LEU A 156 -13.22 3.50 8.50
N LYS A 157 -13.36 4.58 7.74
CA LYS A 157 -14.38 4.69 6.70
C LYS A 157 -13.70 4.82 5.34
N ARG A 158 -13.82 3.78 4.50
CA ARG A 158 -13.42 3.82 3.08
C ARG A 158 -14.69 3.84 2.24
N GLY A 159 -14.94 4.92 1.50
CA GLY A 159 -16.22 5.14 0.83
C GLY A 159 -17.40 5.05 1.81
N ASN A 160 -18.30 4.09 1.60
CA ASN A 160 -19.45 3.84 2.47
C ASN A 160 -19.30 2.58 3.36
N ILE A 161 -18.09 2.01 3.44
CA ILE A 161 -17.78 0.82 4.22
C ILE A 161 -17.00 1.23 5.47
N GLU A 162 -17.40 0.66 6.61
CA GLU A 162 -16.67 0.75 7.87
C GLU A 162 -15.79 -0.49 8.05
N ILE A 163 -14.53 -0.27 8.41
CA ILE A 163 -13.50 -1.30 8.55
C ILE A 163 -12.84 -1.14 9.90
N GLU A 164 -12.65 -2.24 10.62
CA GLU A 164 -11.83 -2.25 11.83
C GLU A 164 -10.35 -2.35 11.45
N SER A 165 -9.53 -1.45 11.98
CA SER A 165 -8.09 -1.38 11.73
C SER A 165 -7.35 -1.52 13.04
N CYS A 166 -6.43 -2.47 13.13
CA CYS A 166 -5.57 -2.62 14.30
C CYS A 166 -4.48 -1.55 14.26
N VAL A 167 -4.20 -0.90 15.39
CA VAL A 167 -3.10 0.06 15.49
C VAL A 167 -1.85 -0.68 15.94
N ILE A 168 -0.85 -0.73 15.07
CA ILE A 168 0.42 -1.41 15.28
C ILE A 168 1.50 -0.35 15.43
N VAL A 169 2.29 -0.44 16.50
CA VAL A 169 3.32 0.55 16.82
C VAL A 169 4.67 -0.12 16.95
N GLU A 170 5.57 0.22 16.03
CA GLU A 170 6.94 -0.25 16.02
C GLU A 170 7.89 0.86 16.49
N LYS A 171 8.74 0.54 17.47
CA LYS A 171 9.70 1.50 18.03
C LYS A 171 11.11 1.10 17.65
N MET A 172 11.85 2.02 17.07
CA MET A 172 13.17 1.75 16.55
C MET A 172 14.22 2.70 17.14
N ASP A 173 15.32 2.14 17.63
CA ASP A 173 16.49 2.91 18.04
C ASP A 173 17.37 3.18 16.81
N ILE A 174 17.39 4.44 16.36
CA ILE A 174 18.15 4.88 15.17
C ILE A 174 19.65 4.61 15.35
N SER A 175 20.15 4.66 16.59
CA SER A 175 21.57 4.43 16.91
C SER A 175 22.01 2.99 16.59
N LYS A 176 21.05 2.07 16.49
CA LYS A 176 21.28 0.65 16.17
C LYS A 176 20.91 0.31 14.72
N ASN A 177 20.02 1.10 14.11
CA ASN A 177 19.44 0.83 12.79
C ASN A 177 19.56 2.04 11.84
N SER A 178 20.76 2.61 11.74
CA SER A 178 20.98 3.86 10.99
C SER A 178 20.69 3.74 9.49
N GLY A 179 20.86 2.56 8.90
CA GLY A 179 20.56 2.31 7.49
C GLY A 179 19.06 2.38 7.19
N LEU A 180 18.25 1.73 8.02
CA LEU A 180 16.78 1.71 7.90
C LEU A 180 16.18 3.10 8.14
N ALA A 181 16.71 3.84 9.11
CA ALA A 181 16.31 5.22 9.34
C ALA A 181 16.62 6.15 8.15
N ALA A 182 17.80 6.00 7.52
CA ALA A 182 18.13 6.76 6.32
C ALA A 182 17.15 6.46 5.18
N GLN A 183 16.81 5.18 4.98
CA GLN A 183 15.80 4.77 3.99
C GLN A 183 14.44 5.38 4.28
N LEU A 184 13.96 5.36 5.53
CA LEU A 184 12.71 6.01 5.92
C LEU A 184 12.74 7.51 5.62
N PHE A 185 13.82 8.22 5.97
CA PHE A 185 13.92 9.65 5.65
C PHE A 185 13.91 9.93 4.15
N ASP A 186 14.54 9.08 3.35
CA ASP A 186 14.60 9.26 1.89
C ASP A 186 13.26 8.91 1.23
N THR A 187 12.61 7.79 1.61
CA THR A 187 11.31 7.38 1.09
C THR A 187 10.24 8.43 1.36
N TYR A 188 10.21 8.99 2.57
CA TYR A 188 9.24 10.03 2.94
C TYR A 188 9.70 11.44 2.55
N SER A 189 10.82 11.56 1.82
CA SER A 189 11.39 12.84 1.39
C SER A 189 11.52 13.87 2.51
N VAL A 190 11.93 13.41 3.71
CA VAL A 190 12.06 14.26 4.90
C VAL A 190 13.20 15.28 4.70
N PRO A 191 12.95 16.59 4.86
CA PRO A 191 13.97 17.64 4.77
C PRO A 191 15.11 17.40 5.75
N GLU A 192 16.35 17.75 5.37
CA GLU A 192 17.55 17.45 6.17
C GLU A 192 17.46 18.03 7.60
N GLU A 193 16.91 19.23 7.73
CA GLU A 193 16.66 19.92 9.00
C GLU A 193 15.64 19.21 9.91
N GLU A 194 14.79 18.36 9.34
CA GLU A 194 13.76 17.59 10.04
C GLU A 194 14.16 16.12 10.27
N ARG A 195 15.34 15.69 9.80
CA ARG A 195 15.87 14.32 10.02
C ARG A 195 16.40 14.13 11.44
N ILE A 196 15.51 14.25 12.42
CA ILE A 196 15.81 14.20 13.86
C ILE A 196 14.92 13.19 14.59
N ALA A 197 15.36 12.74 15.78
CA ALA A 197 14.55 11.92 16.67
C ALA A 197 13.87 12.78 17.75
N PRO A 198 12.63 12.46 18.17
CA PRO A 198 11.77 11.41 17.62
C PRO A 198 11.18 11.78 16.27
N CYS A 199 10.92 10.79 15.41
CA CYS A 199 10.18 10.97 14.17
C CYS A 199 9.25 9.77 13.96
N ALA A 200 7.96 10.04 13.76
CA ALA A 200 6.94 9.00 13.51
C ALA A 200 6.64 8.94 12.02
N PHE A 201 6.54 7.73 11.46
CA PHE A 201 6.19 7.45 10.06
C PHE A 201 4.96 6.55 10.01
N TYR A 202 4.04 6.82 9.10
CA TYR A 202 2.80 6.04 8.89
C TYR A 202 2.20 6.37 7.53
N ALA A 203 1.68 5.38 6.80
CA ALA A 203 1.21 5.54 5.43
C ALA A 203 2.26 6.28 4.57
N ASP A 204 1.93 7.43 4.01
CA ASP A 204 2.83 8.33 3.26
C ASP A 204 3.22 9.59 4.04
N ARG A 205 3.02 9.58 5.36
CA ARG A 205 3.19 10.74 6.24
C ARG A 205 4.26 10.53 7.29
N TYR A 206 4.78 11.65 7.78
CA TYR A 206 5.65 11.67 8.93
C TYR A 206 5.37 12.86 9.86
N LEU A 207 5.77 12.73 11.12
CA LEU A 207 5.79 13.78 12.13
C LEU A 207 7.18 13.82 12.76
N SER A 208 7.92 14.91 12.51
CA SER A 208 9.25 15.12 13.09
C SER A 208 9.18 15.95 14.37
N GLY A 209 9.81 15.47 15.44
CA GLY A 209 9.85 16.10 16.75
C GLY A 209 8.68 15.72 17.66
N ALA A 210 8.92 15.84 18.98
CA ALA A 210 7.92 15.46 19.99
C ALA A 210 6.66 16.33 19.94
N ASP A 211 6.81 17.64 19.68
CA ASP A 211 5.69 18.58 19.68
C ASP A 211 4.69 18.23 18.55
N ALA A 212 5.18 17.94 17.34
CA ALA A 212 4.34 17.51 16.22
C ALA A 212 3.60 16.20 16.51
N ILE A 213 4.28 15.25 17.15
CA ILE A 213 3.70 13.95 17.54
C ILE A 213 2.59 14.15 18.59
N GLU A 214 2.84 14.95 19.63
CA GLU A 214 1.88 15.27 20.70
C GLU A 214 0.62 15.96 20.17
N GLU A 215 0.78 16.88 19.21
CA GLU A 215 -0.33 17.66 18.69
C GLU A 215 -1.20 16.89 17.70
N ARG A 216 -0.61 15.99 16.90
CA ARG A 216 -1.27 15.47 15.69
C ARG A 216 -1.53 13.98 15.72
N LEU A 217 -0.60 13.16 16.24
CA LEU A 217 -0.59 11.72 15.97
C LEU A 217 -1.91 11.03 16.31
N LEU A 218 -2.44 11.24 17.52
CA LEU A 218 -3.70 10.64 17.94
C LEU A 218 -4.85 11.01 17.00
N SER A 219 -4.97 12.29 16.65
CA SER A 219 -6.03 12.75 15.75
C SER A 219 -5.91 12.12 14.35
N GLU A 220 -4.70 11.98 13.82
CA GLU A 220 -4.48 11.44 12.48
C GLU A 220 -4.78 9.94 12.43
N VAL A 221 -4.41 9.20 13.48
CA VAL A 221 -4.75 7.78 13.64
C VAL A 221 -6.27 7.58 13.76
N LEU A 222 -6.96 8.39 14.57
CA LEU A 222 -8.41 8.32 14.70
C LEU A 222 -9.16 8.69 13.41
N LEU A 223 -8.56 9.55 12.57
CA LEU A 223 -9.07 9.87 11.23
C LEU A 223 -8.74 8.79 10.19
N GLY A 224 -7.99 7.76 10.57
CA GLY A 224 -7.61 6.66 9.70
C GLY A 224 -6.46 6.95 8.75
N TRP A 225 -5.71 8.02 8.98
CA TRP A 225 -4.62 8.45 8.09
C TRP A 225 -3.36 7.58 8.19
N ALA A 226 -3.29 6.69 9.19
CA ALA A 226 -2.20 5.74 9.36
C ALA A 226 -2.48 4.37 8.71
N ALA A 227 -3.68 4.16 8.16
CA ALA A 227 -4.08 2.88 7.57
C ALA A 227 -3.34 2.58 6.25
N GLY A 228 -2.93 1.33 6.05
CA GLY A 228 -2.21 0.89 4.85
C GLY A 228 -0.71 0.64 5.08
N GLY A 229 -0.22 0.78 6.31
CA GLY A 229 1.12 0.36 6.67
C GLY A 229 2.23 1.39 6.40
N VAL A 230 3.48 0.95 6.52
CA VAL A 230 4.71 1.66 6.11
C VAL A 230 5.47 0.72 5.19
N ASP A 231 5.61 1.09 3.91
CA ASP A 231 6.10 0.22 2.81
C ASP A 231 7.40 -0.51 3.12
N ILE A 232 8.26 0.08 3.94
CA ILE A 232 9.57 -0.49 4.26
C ILE A 232 9.45 -1.69 5.21
N LEU A 233 8.46 -1.72 6.11
CA LEU A 233 8.28 -2.83 7.06
C LEU A 233 7.46 -4.00 6.51
N THR A 234 6.61 -3.77 5.51
CA THR A 234 5.85 -4.83 4.86
C THR A 234 6.78 -5.77 4.08
N SER A 235 7.84 -5.24 3.45
CA SER A 235 8.84 -6.04 2.72
C SER A 235 9.75 -6.93 3.59
N GLU A 236 9.94 -6.60 4.87
CA GLU A 236 10.77 -7.40 5.79
C GLU A 236 9.97 -8.54 6.44
N THR A 237 8.64 -8.42 6.52
CA THR A 237 7.78 -9.41 7.17
C THR A 237 7.57 -10.66 6.31
N GLU A 238 7.66 -10.55 4.98
CA GLU A 238 7.56 -11.69 4.06
C GLU A 238 8.83 -12.56 4.00
N ASN A 239 9.95 -12.10 4.57
CA ASN A 239 11.24 -12.79 4.53
C ASN A 239 11.59 -13.57 5.81
N GLN A 240 10.64 -13.80 6.72
CA GLN A 240 10.89 -14.46 8.01
C GLN A 240 10.03 -15.70 8.34
N GLU A 241 9.32 -16.28 7.38
CA GLU A 241 8.66 -17.60 7.55
C GLU A 241 9.37 -18.75 6.81
#